data_AF-A0A2D5SBK7-F1
#
_entry.id   AF-A0A2D5SBK7-F1
#
_cell.length_a   1.000
_cell.length_b   1.000
_cell.length_c   1.000
_cell.angle_alpha   90.00
_cell.angle_beta   90.00
_cell.angle_gamma   90.00
#
_symmetry.space_group_name_H-M   'P 1'
#
loop_
_entity.id
_entity.type
_entity.pdbx_description
1 polymer ?
#
loop_
_entity_poly.entity_id
_entity_poly.type
_entity_poly.pdbx_seq_one_letter_code
_entity_poly.pdbx_strand_id
1 'polypeptide(L)'
;MMMVRLTVRAAGVGISWTVNEWNVLVAMGALSAEPETMEDFLIAVRRYQPNHRWEESGQTATEMASMTGDDGWCLIDLDSRSVVAGGEFTLPEEGGAFQAGDDEQGDGFPIVWLDTPAEWSFQPGGDDWRSAIEERRESFENYQQIASRAILYGHPMLEFIANRVLGGAAEDAGDDNRYVSIRGIHADWLMTARQDLLGHSPRTVLLCHRNQIDQDIQHRSEQWSMQGFAPLALNVNSAAYQFGGYGTTEVALYFDLMRSLLDEAWDRVIGGESSCDLLVERLAEYRDQWLAQPPKDGSCGQSCNELIESERQRMPVTSDGMELDCDCPICQAEADGAFGDGPMFMVFDGHHLELEDEFAFSMTESREAWEREQAEFRCYSEKMDCLQAEQEAPGDELDSVWTSSSVDWDSILATGCPPLSAKLAIGFPLAELVTELQERATDSSSTDALNAAFSTFRRADDSVAEQSAAEDLRACLEQIAETYPELVARSADLQSRLDEVMRSSERSNQ
;
A
#
# COMPACT_ATOMS: atom_id res chain seq x y z
N MET A 1 6.60 -29.05 22.13
CA MET A 1 5.81 -29.01 20.89
C MET A 1 4.75 -30.07 20.93
N MET A 2 3.49 -29.64 20.99
CA MET A 2 2.36 -30.49 20.66
C MET A 2 2.42 -30.82 19.17
N MET A 3 2.08 -32.06 18.81
CA MET A 3 1.95 -32.47 17.42
C MET A 3 0.46 -32.45 17.06
N VAL A 4 0.14 -31.73 15.98
CA VAL A 4 -1.22 -31.55 15.48
C VAL A 4 -1.36 -32.33 14.18
N ARG A 5 -2.47 -33.06 14.05
CA ARG A 5 -2.85 -33.66 12.78
C ARG A 5 -3.52 -32.59 11.91
N LEU A 6 -2.77 -32.06 10.96
CA LEU A 6 -3.28 -31.13 9.96
C LEU A 6 -3.83 -31.92 8.78
N THR A 7 -5.02 -31.59 8.32
CA THR A 7 -5.63 -32.13 7.09
C THR A 7 -6.07 -30.98 6.21
N VAL A 8 -5.66 -30.99 4.94
CA VAL A 8 -6.12 -30.01 3.95
C VAL A 8 -6.91 -30.76 2.90
N ARG A 9 -8.08 -30.25 2.54
CA ARG A 9 -8.97 -30.86 1.55
C ARG A 9 -9.27 -29.91 0.41
N ALA A 10 -9.23 -30.45 -0.81
CA ALA A 10 -9.64 -29.76 -2.03
C ALA A 10 -10.24 -30.77 -3.01
N ALA A 11 -11.31 -30.39 -3.72
CA ALA A 11 -12.03 -31.24 -4.66
C ALA A 11 -12.37 -32.64 -4.10
N GLY A 12 -12.75 -32.70 -2.82
CA GLY A 12 -13.06 -33.95 -2.12
C GLY A 12 -11.88 -34.87 -1.80
N VAL A 13 -10.63 -34.48 -2.10
CA VAL A 13 -9.42 -35.23 -1.75
C VAL A 13 -8.72 -34.56 -0.57
N GLY A 14 -8.49 -35.32 0.50
CA GLY A 14 -7.74 -34.86 1.67
C GLY A 14 -6.28 -35.31 1.64
N ILE A 15 -5.38 -34.43 2.08
CA ILE A 15 -3.99 -34.79 2.43
C ILE A 15 -3.79 -34.43 3.91
N SER A 16 -3.19 -35.33 4.67
CA SER A 16 -2.92 -35.15 6.09
C SER A 16 -1.44 -35.27 6.43
N TRP A 17 -1.02 -34.46 7.39
CA TRP A 17 0.31 -34.41 7.96
C TRP A 17 0.22 -34.41 9.48
N THR A 18 1.25 -34.94 10.14
CA THR A 18 1.48 -34.72 11.57
C THR A 18 2.55 -33.65 11.70
N VAL A 19 2.17 -32.45 12.14
CA VAL A 19 3.03 -31.26 12.17
C VAL A 19 3.01 -30.62 13.55
N ASN A 20 3.88 -29.65 13.80
CA ASN A 20 3.83 -28.83 15.01
C ASN A 20 2.79 -27.71 14.87
N GLU A 21 2.50 -27.01 15.96
CA GLU A 21 1.58 -25.85 15.97
C GLU A 21 2.02 -24.75 15.00
N TRP A 22 3.32 -24.44 14.94
CA TRP A 22 3.87 -23.42 14.03
C TRP A 22 3.53 -23.70 12.57
N ASN A 23 3.65 -24.93 12.12
CA ASN A 23 3.32 -25.34 10.75
C ASN A 23 1.81 -25.30 10.49
N VAL A 24 0.97 -25.48 11.52
CA VAL A 24 -0.47 -25.23 11.39
C VAL A 24 -0.74 -23.75 11.17
N LEU A 25 -0.06 -22.86 11.91
CA LEU A 25 -0.15 -21.42 11.69
C LEU A 25 0.32 -21.06 10.29
N VAL A 26 1.45 -21.58 9.82
CA VAL A 26 1.94 -21.37 8.44
C VAL A 26 0.88 -21.78 7.40
N ALA A 27 0.22 -22.93 7.60
CA ALA A 27 -0.88 -23.35 6.73
C ALA A 27 -2.07 -22.41 6.77
N MET A 28 -2.43 -21.88 7.93
CA MET A 28 -3.50 -20.89 8.06
C MET A 28 -3.11 -19.55 7.42
N GLY A 29 -1.87 -19.09 7.59
CA GLY A 29 -1.36 -17.87 6.96
C GLY A 29 -1.30 -17.98 5.44
N ALA A 30 -1.03 -19.17 4.90
CA ALA A 30 -1.08 -19.43 3.46
C ALA A 30 -2.48 -19.21 2.85
N LEU A 31 -3.55 -19.18 3.66
CA LEU A 31 -4.90 -18.91 3.18
C LEU A 31 -5.11 -17.44 2.75
N SER A 32 -4.23 -16.52 3.14
CA SER A 32 -4.23 -15.14 2.64
C SER A 32 -3.99 -15.06 1.12
N ALA A 33 -3.37 -16.09 0.54
CA ALA A 33 -3.17 -16.24 -0.91
C ALA A 33 -4.42 -16.75 -1.65
N GLU A 34 -5.54 -16.93 -0.95
CA GLU A 34 -6.83 -17.39 -1.50
C GLU A 34 -6.72 -18.70 -2.32
N PRO A 35 -6.10 -19.77 -1.78
CA PRO A 35 -5.93 -21.00 -2.54
C PRO A 35 -7.25 -21.73 -2.75
N GLU A 36 -7.58 -22.07 -4.00
CA GLU A 36 -8.75 -22.89 -4.34
C GLU A 36 -8.37 -24.36 -4.63
N THR A 37 -7.10 -24.61 -4.95
CA THR A 37 -6.58 -25.95 -5.21
C THR A 37 -5.50 -26.34 -4.22
N MET A 38 -5.27 -27.65 -4.08
CA MET A 38 -4.14 -28.16 -3.29
C MET A 38 -2.79 -27.64 -3.81
N GLU A 39 -2.65 -27.45 -5.12
CA GLU A 39 -1.43 -26.89 -5.72
C GLU A 39 -1.22 -25.44 -5.30
N ASP A 40 -2.26 -24.60 -5.37
CA ASP A 40 -2.20 -23.21 -4.92
C ASP A 40 -1.84 -23.12 -3.44
N PHE A 41 -2.48 -23.97 -2.62
CA PHE A 41 -2.21 -24.03 -1.18
C PHE A 41 -0.74 -24.36 -0.88
N LEU A 42 -0.17 -25.36 -1.53
CA LEU A 42 1.23 -25.76 -1.33
C LEU A 42 2.21 -24.68 -1.81
N ILE A 43 1.89 -23.96 -2.88
CA ILE A 43 2.68 -22.80 -3.34
C ILE A 43 2.60 -21.67 -2.31
N ALA A 44 1.40 -21.39 -1.77
CA ALA A 44 1.20 -20.35 -0.77
C ALA A 44 1.95 -20.63 0.54
N VAL A 45 2.00 -21.89 1.00
CA VAL A 45 2.82 -22.30 2.16
C VAL A 45 4.30 -21.93 1.96
N ARG A 46 4.83 -22.07 0.74
CA ARG A 46 6.22 -21.72 0.44
C ARG A 46 6.51 -20.23 0.52
N ARG A 47 5.49 -19.35 0.55
CA ARG A 47 5.71 -17.93 0.88
C ARG A 47 6.30 -17.80 2.28
N TYR A 48 5.93 -18.65 3.24
CA TYR A 48 6.47 -18.64 4.60
C TYR A 48 7.59 -19.67 4.80
N GLN A 49 7.57 -20.78 4.07
CA GLN A 49 8.57 -21.85 4.19
C GLN A 49 9.13 -22.26 2.81
N PRO A 50 10.03 -21.47 2.21
CA PRO A 50 10.46 -21.63 0.81
C PRO A 50 11.07 -23.00 0.49
N ASN A 51 11.77 -23.60 1.47
CA ASN A 51 12.46 -24.88 1.31
C ASN A 51 11.60 -26.09 1.63
N HIS A 52 10.35 -25.89 2.06
CA HIS A 52 9.56 -26.98 2.57
C HIS A 52 8.85 -27.79 1.47
N ARG A 53 8.67 -29.08 1.75
CA ARG A 53 8.20 -30.11 0.81
C ARG A 53 7.03 -30.90 1.39
N TRP A 54 5.92 -30.21 1.63
CA TRP A 54 4.69 -30.84 2.15
C TRP A 54 4.17 -31.92 1.20
N GLU A 55 4.36 -31.72 -0.10
CA GLU A 55 4.00 -32.67 -1.14
C GLU A 55 4.68 -34.04 -1.01
N GLU A 56 5.88 -34.11 -0.41
CA GLU A 56 6.64 -35.36 -0.29
C GLU A 56 6.29 -36.16 0.97
N SER A 57 5.66 -35.53 1.96
CA SER A 57 5.41 -36.10 3.30
C SER A 57 3.94 -36.32 3.63
N GLY A 58 3.03 -35.79 2.81
CA GLY A 58 1.60 -35.91 3.01
C GLY A 58 1.07 -37.33 2.77
N GLN A 59 0.08 -37.72 3.57
CA GLN A 59 -0.64 -38.98 3.40
C GLN A 59 -2.05 -38.70 2.90
N THR A 60 -2.50 -39.42 1.87
CA THR A 60 -3.88 -39.32 1.41
C THR A 60 -4.84 -39.69 2.53
N ALA A 61 -5.75 -38.79 2.86
CA ALA A 61 -6.79 -38.97 3.86
C ALA A 61 -8.13 -39.21 3.16
N THR A 62 -8.65 -40.42 3.27
CA THR A 62 -9.89 -40.85 2.59
C THR A 62 -11.16 -40.64 3.41
N GLU A 63 -11.09 -40.41 4.73
CA GLU A 63 -12.28 -40.32 5.59
C GLU A 63 -12.19 -39.24 6.69
N MET A 64 -13.11 -38.27 6.65
CA MET A 64 -13.36 -37.27 7.73
C MET A 64 -13.79 -37.91 9.07
N ALA A 65 -14.22 -39.18 9.04
CA ALA A 65 -14.67 -39.92 10.21
C ALA A 65 -13.52 -40.24 11.19
N SER A 66 -12.26 -40.17 10.73
CA SER A 66 -11.08 -40.48 11.54
C SER A 66 -10.50 -39.29 12.34
N MET A 67 -11.10 -38.10 12.22
CA MET A 67 -10.59 -36.85 12.80
C MET A 67 -11.10 -36.56 14.23
N THR A 68 -11.92 -37.44 14.81
CA THR A 68 -12.41 -37.29 16.19
C THR A 68 -11.56 -38.12 17.13
N GLY A 69 -10.62 -37.48 17.82
CA GLY A 69 -9.80 -38.05 18.88
C GLY A 69 -9.42 -36.97 19.90
N ASP A 70 -8.81 -37.39 21.01
CA ASP A 70 -8.32 -36.46 22.04
C ASP A 70 -7.10 -35.66 21.54
N ASP A 71 -6.28 -36.25 20.67
CA ASP A 71 -5.11 -35.59 20.06
C ASP A 71 -5.51 -34.33 19.29
N GLY A 72 -4.68 -33.28 19.34
CA GLY A 72 -4.90 -32.04 18.59
C GLY A 72 -5.00 -32.26 17.07
N TRP A 73 -6.01 -31.66 16.44
CA TRP A 73 -6.22 -31.73 15.00
C TRP A 73 -6.71 -30.41 14.40
N CYS A 74 -6.42 -30.21 13.13
CA CYS A 74 -6.87 -29.08 12.32
C CYS A 74 -7.27 -29.57 10.91
N LEU A 75 -8.41 -29.11 10.42
CA LEU A 75 -8.93 -29.32 9.07
C LEU A 75 -8.99 -27.96 8.37
N ILE A 76 -8.39 -27.87 7.21
CA ILE A 76 -8.58 -26.78 6.26
C ILE A 76 -9.32 -27.36 5.06
N ASP A 77 -10.51 -26.85 4.77
CA ASP A 77 -11.30 -27.26 3.63
C ASP A 77 -11.40 -26.11 2.62
N LEU A 78 -10.67 -26.24 1.51
CA LEU A 78 -10.60 -25.19 0.49
C LEU A 78 -11.96 -25.00 -0.20
N ASP A 79 -12.70 -26.10 -0.45
CA ASP A 79 -13.98 -26.09 -1.17
C ASP A 79 -15.07 -25.32 -0.41
N SER A 80 -15.02 -25.28 0.92
CA SER A 80 -15.98 -24.57 1.78
C SER A 80 -15.39 -23.33 2.45
N ARG A 81 -14.13 -22.99 2.14
CA ARG A 81 -13.34 -21.93 2.79
C ARG A 81 -13.49 -21.98 4.31
N SER A 82 -13.23 -23.14 4.89
CA SER A 82 -13.43 -23.39 6.33
C SER A 82 -12.19 -23.95 7.00
N VAL A 83 -11.93 -23.49 8.22
CA VAL A 83 -10.89 -23.97 9.12
C VAL A 83 -11.55 -24.48 10.39
N VAL A 84 -11.32 -25.75 10.72
CA VAL A 84 -11.90 -26.40 11.90
C VAL A 84 -10.81 -27.07 12.71
N ALA A 85 -10.76 -26.82 14.02
CA ALA A 85 -9.81 -27.49 14.90
C ALA A 85 -10.43 -28.00 16.18
N GLY A 86 -9.87 -29.08 16.72
CA GLY A 86 -10.32 -29.65 17.99
C GLY A 86 -9.28 -30.58 18.62
N GLY A 87 -9.73 -31.35 19.62
CA GLY A 87 -8.83 -32.10 20.49
C GLY A 87 -8.09 -31.15 21.41
N GLU A 88 -6.77 -31.31 21.53
CA GLU A 88 -5.89 -30.42 22.30
C GLU A 88 -5.49 -29.12 21.54
N PHE A 89 -5.78 -29.00 20.24
CA PHE A 89 -5.43 -27.80 19.46
C PHE A 89 -6.57 -26.78 19.49
N THR A 90 -6.24 -25.53 19.81
CA THR A 90 -7.17 -24.39 19.82
C THR A 90 -6.84 -23.45 18.67
N LEU A 91 -7.87 -22.93 17.98
CA LEU A 91 -7.66 -21.96 16.91
C LEU A 91 -7.07 -20.66 17.47
N PRO A 92 -6.10 -20.05 16.76
CA PRO A 92 -5.63 -18.71 17.07
C PRO A 92 -6.74 -17.67 16.85
N GLU A 93 -6.56 -16.47 17.42
CA GLU A 93 -7.40 -15.32 17.07
C GLU A 93 -7.14 -14.89 15.61
N GLU A 94 -8.21 -14.59 14.89
CA GLU A 94 -8.15 -14.04 13.53
C GLU A 94 -7.53 -12.63 13.53
N GLY A 95 -6.83 -12.26 12.46
CA GLY A 95 -6.20 -10.94 12.31
C GLY A 95 -4.93 -10.73 13.16
N GLY A 96 -4.31 -11.80 13.64
CA GLY A 96 -3.09 -11.78 14.44
C GLY A 96 -1.80 -11.96 13.61
N ALA A 97 -0.71 -11.37 14.10
CA ALA A 97 0.66 -11.70 13.67
C ALA A 97 1.33 -12.57 14.74
N PHE A 98 1.87 -13.71 14.33
CA PHE A 98 2.47 -14.71 15.21
C PHE A 98 3.96 -14.82 14.91
N GLN A 99 4.79 -14.79 15.94
CA GLN A 99 6.24 -14.94 15.82
C GLN A 99 6.67 -16.32 16.32
N ALA A 100 7.53 -16.99 15.56
CA ALA A 100 8.09 -18.28 15.95
C ALA A 100 8.94 -18.14 17.23
N GLY A 101 8.83 -19.12 18.13
CA GLY A 101 9.79 -19.25 19.22
C GLY A 101 11.19 -19.68 18.71
N ASP A 102 12.22 -19.47 19.54
CA ASP A 102 13.62 -19.81 19.21
C ASP A 102 13.81 -21.27 18.74
N ASP A 103 12.99 -22.20 19.25
CA ASP A 103 13.05 -23.64 18.93
C ASP A 103 12.16 -24.04 17.74
N GLU A 104 11.35 -23.12 17.20
CA GLU A 104 10.28 -23.40 16.22
C GLU A 104 10.54 -22.81 14.83
N GLN A 105 11.47 -21.86 14.73
CA GLN A 105 11.73 -21.07 13.53
C GLN A 105 12.14 -21.90 12.30
N GLY A 106 12.86 -23.02 12.48
CA GLY A 106 13.37 -23.83 11.37
C GLY A 106 14.09 -22.99 10.29
N ASP A 107 14.02 -23.41 9.03
CA ASP A 107 14.53 -22.66 7.86
C ASP A 107 13.46 -21.69 7.26
N GLY A 108 12.40 -21.37 8.01
CA GLY A 108 11.26 -20.59 7.55
C GLY A 108 11.31 -19.11 7.94
N PHE A 109 10.38 -18.33 7.37
CA PHE A 109 10.16 -16.95 7.78
C PHE A 109 9.53 -16.92 9.20
N PRO A 110 10.06 -16.11 10.15
CA PRO A 110 9.69 -16.21 11.56
C PRO A 110 8.34 -15.60 11.93
N ILE A 111 7.64 -14.96 10.99
CA ILE A 111 6.35 -14.30 11.27
C ILE A 111 5.29 -14.90 10.37
N VAL A 112 4.13 -15.23 10.95
CA VAL A 112 2.94 -15.64 10.23
C VAL A 112 1.84 -14.63 10.52
N TRP A 113 1.36 -13.97 9.48
CA TRP A 113 0.16 -13.14 9.54
C TRP A 113 -1.08 -13.96 9.20
N LEU A 114 -2.11 -13.88 10.04
CA LEU A 114 -3.42 -14.53 9.85
C LEU A 114 -4.48 -13.55 9.38
N ASP A 115 -4.22 -12.88 8.25
CA ASP A 115 -5.18 -12.03 7.55
C ASP A 115 -5.84 -12.80 6.42
N THR A 116 -6.71 -13.72 6.81
CA THR A 116 -7.49 -14.48 5.85
C THR A 116 -8.67 -13.65 5.33
N PRO A 117 -9.04 -13.81 4.05
CA PRO A 117 -10.25 -13.20 3.51
C PRO A 117 -11.49 -13.48 4.37
N ALA A 118 -12.44 -12.53 4.43
CA ALA A 118 -13.64 -12.61 5.28
C ALA A 118 -14.56 -13.81 4.94
N GLU A 119 -14.44 -14.37 3.74
CA GLU A 119 -15.07 -15.63 3.35
C GLU A 119 -14.50 -16.88 4.02
N TRP A 120 -13.35 -16.81 4.72
CA TRP A 120 -12.87 -17.93 5.52
C TRP A 120 -13.61 -17.99 6.85
N SER A 121 -13.99 -19.20 7.26
CA SER A 121 -14.67 -19.41 8.54
C SER A 121 -13.81 -20.25 9.47
N PHE A 122 -13.43 -19.70 10.62
CA PHE A 122 -12.72 -20.40 11.68
C PHE A 122 -13.72 -20.84 12.75
N GLN A 123 -13.80 -22.14 13.02
CA GLN A 123 -14.73 -22.69 13.99
C GLN A 123 -14.13 -23.85 14.80
N PRO A 124 -14.45 -23.97 16.10
CA PRO A 124 -14.03 -25.12 16.89
C PRO A 124 -14.75 -26.41 16.45
N GLY A 125 -14.09 -27.55 16.64
CA GLY A 125 -14.53 -28.89 16.25
C GLY A 125 -15.60 -29.47 17.18
N GLY A 126 -16.78 -28.84 17.23
CA GLY A 126 -17.95 -29.25 18.00
C GLY A 126 -18.77 -30.41 17.39
N ASP A 127 -20.04 -30.56 17.79
CA ASP A 127 -20.89 -31.65 17.27
C ASP A 127 -21.42 -31.40 15.85
N ASP A 128 -21.43 -30.15 15.39
CA ASP A 128 -22.11 -29.67 14.18
C ASP A 128 -21.20 -29.19 13.04
N TRP A 129 -19.88 -29.10 13.25
CA TRP A 129 -18.94 -28.53 12.28
C TRP A 129 -18.99 -29.18 10.89
N ARG A 130 -19.31 -30.49 10.82
CA ARG A 130 -19.44 -31.20 9.54
C ARG A 130 -20.62 -30.70 8.72
N SER A 131 -21.74 -30.45 9.38
CA SER A 131 -22.94 -29.90 8.73
C SER A 131 -22.68 -28.46 8.28
N ALA A 132 -21.99 -27.66 9.12
CA ALA A 132 -21.61 -26.30 8.77
C ALA A 132 -20.69 -26.23 7.53
N ILE A 133 -19.70 -27.13 7.43
CA ILE A 133 -18.85 -27.25 6.24
C ILE A 133 -19.67 -27.60 4.99
N GLU A 134 -20.64 -28.52 5.11
CA GLU A 134 -21.46 -28.93 3.96
C GLU A 134 -22.35 -27.79 3.47
N GLU A 135 -23.01 -27.07 4.38
CA GLU A 135 -23.84 -25.91 4.08
C GLU A 135 -23.04 -24.78 3.41
N ARG A 136 -21.81 -24.54 3.89
CA ARG A 136 -20.89 -23.59 3.26
C ARG A 136 -20.48 -24.06 1.87
N ARG A 137 -20.17 -25.34 1.68
CA ARG A 137 -19.82 -25.87 0.35
C ARG A 137 -20.95 -25.66 -0.64
N GLU A 138 -22.20 -25.96 -0.27
CA GLU A 138 -23.38 -25.69 -1.12
C GLU A 138 -23.51 -24.20 -1.49
N SER A 139 -23.12 -23.32 -0.58
CA SER A 139 -23.10 -21.86 -0.83
C SER A 139 -22.02 -21.46 -1.84
N PHE A 140 -20.83 -22.06 -1.76
CA PHE A 140 -19.71 -21.78 -2.68
C PHE A 140 -19.81 -22.51 -4.03
N GLU A 141 -20.52 -23.64 -4.11
CA GLU A 141 -20.78 -24.31 -5.39
C GLU A 141 -21.54 -23.42 -6.38
N ASN A 142 -22.31 -22.45 -5.86
CA ASN A 142 -23.06 -21.48 -6.66
C ASN A 142 -22.34 -20.13 -6.78
N TYR A 143 -21.13 -19.99 -6.22
CA TYR A 143 -20.35 -18.76 -6.29
C TYR A 143 -19.84 -18.55 -7.71
N GLN A 144 -20.23 -17.44 -8.33
CA GLN A 144 -19.82 -17.11 -9.69
C GLN A 144 -18.66 -16.12 -9.66
N GLN A 145 -17.47 -16.58 -10.05
CA GLN A 145 -16.33 -15.71 -10.30
C GLN A 145 -16.60 -14.79 -11.50
N ILE A 146 -16.26 -13.52 -11.38
CA ILE A 146 -16.45 -12.51 -12.42
C ILE A 146 -15.08 -12.17 -13.01
N ALA A 147 -14.94 -12.25 -14.33
CA ALA A 147 -13.78 -11.72 -15.04
C ALA A 147 -13.87 -10.19 -15.18
N SER A 148 -13.95 -9.49 -14.04
CA SER A 148 -14.20 -8.06 -13.93
C SER A 148 -13.23 -7.21 -14.74
N ARG A 149 -11.93 -7.57 -14.76
CA ARG A 149 -10.91 -6.86 -15.56
C ARG A 149 -11.23 -6.83 -17.06
N ALA A 150 -11.85 -7.88 -17.61
CA ALA A 150 -12.26 -7.90 -19.02
C ALA A 150 -13.41 -6.92 -19.32
N ILE A 151 -14.16 -6.49 -18.30
CA ILE A 151 -15.22 -5.49 -18.40
C ILE A 151 -14.65 -4.10 -18.13
N LEU A 152 -13.90 -3.96 -17.03
CA LEU A 152 -13.34 -2.69 -16.58
C LEU A 152 -12.28 -2.17 -17.54
N TYR A 153 -11.40 -3.01 -18.08
CA TYR A 153 -10.38 -2.58 -19.05
C TYR A 153 -10.78 -2.86 -20.50
N GLY A 154 -11.78 -3.71 -20.74
CA GLY A 154 -12.08 -4.22 -22.08
C GLY A 154 -13.14 -3.44 -22.85
N HIS A 155 -13.72 -4.12 -23.85
CA HIS A 155 -14.70 -3.56 -24.76
C HIS A 155 -15.89 -2.86 -24.07
N PRO A 156 -16.49 -3.40 -22.98
CA PRO A 156 -17.64 -2.76 -22.35
C PRO A 156 -17.38 -1.34 -21.82
N MET A 157 -16.18 -1.07 -21.27
CA MET A 157 -15.79 0.28 -20.86
C MET A 157 -15.61 1.19 -22.07
N LEU A 158 -14.89 0.74 -23.09
CA LEU A 158 -14.59 1.54 -24.29
C LEU A 158 -15.87 1.92 -25.06
N GLU A 159 -16.80 0.97 -25.21
CA GLU A 159 -18.10 1.20 -25.83
C GLU A 159 -18.94 2.21 -25.01
N PHE A 160 -18.90 2.12 -23.68
CA PHE A 160 -19.57 3.09 -22.82
C PHE A 160 -19.02 4.51 -23.03
N ILE A 161 -17.69 4.67 -23.00
CA ILE A 161 -17.03 5.96 -23.23
C ILE A 161 -17.44 6.54 -24.59
N ALA A 162 -17.29 5.75 -25.67
CA ALA A 162 -17.57 6.19 -27.02
C ALA A 162 -19.03 6.67 -27.18
N ASN A 163 -19.99 5.90 -26.67
CA ASN A 163 -21.41 6.25 -26.74
C ASN A 163 -21.73 7.54 -25.95
N ARG A 164 -21.17 7.70 -24.75
CA ARG A 164 -21.42 8.87 -23.89
C ARG A 164 -20.84 10.14 -24.49
N VAL A 165 -19.60 10.09 -24.99
CA VAL A 165 -18.91 11.25 -25.55
C VAL A 165 -19.54 11.65 -26.90
N LEU A 166 -19.85 10.70 -27.79
CA LEU A 166 -20.54 11.01 -29.06
C LEU A 166 -21.92 11.64 -28.83
N GLY A 167 -22.60 11.27 -27.74
CA GLY A 167 -23.90 11.82 -27.36
C GLY A 167 -23.86 13.23 -26.76
N GLY A 168 -22.71 13.72 -26.29
CA GLY A 168 -22.60 14.97 -25.52
C GLY A 168 -21.58 16.00 -26.03
N ALA A 169 -20.49 15.58 -26.69
CA ALA A 169 -19.37 16.46 -27.02
C ALA A 169 -19.71 17.58 -28.03
N ALA A 170 -20.81 17.46 -28.78
CA ALA A 170 -21.26 18.48 -29.72
C ALA A 170 -21.88 19.72 -29.03
N GLU A 171 -22.30 19.61 -27.77
CA GLU A 171 -22.99 20.69 -27.04
C GLU A 171 -22.05 21.51 -26.14
N ASP A 172 -20.85 20.98 -25.82
CA ASP A 172 -20.00 21.46 -24.71
C ASP A 172 -18.52 21.73 -25.11
N ALA A 173 -18.29 22.54 -26.15
CA ALA A 173 -16.94 22.81 -26.68
C ALA A 173 -16.02 23.71 -25.81
N GLY A 174 -16.40 24.06 -24.58
CA GLY A 174 -15.59 24.88 -23.65
C GLY A 174 -14.84 24.01 -22.63
N ASP A 175 -13.65 24.44 -22.19
CA ASP A 175 -12.75 23.67 -21.32
C ASP A 175 -13.37 23.35 -19.95
N ASP A 176 -14.02 24.33 -19.31
CA ASP A 176 -14.76 24.12 -18.06
C ASP A 176 -15.93 23.12 -18.22
N ASN A 177 -16.62 23.17 -19.37
CA ASN A 177 -17.72 22.24 -19.66
C ASN A 177 -17.20 20.83 -19.96
N ARG A 178 -16.00 20.69 -20.55
CA ARG A 178 -15.34 19.40 -20.80
C ARG A 178 -15.03 18.70 -19.49
N TYR A 179 -14.34 19.35 -18.55
CA TYR A 179 -13.98 18.72 -17.27
C TYR A 179 -15.23 18.24 -16.51
N VAL A 180 -16.26 19.09 -16.39
CA VAL A 180 -17.53 18.74 -15.74
C VAL A 180 -18.21 17.56 -16.44
N SER A 181 -18.20 17.53 -17.77
CA SER A 181 -18.79 16.43 -18.55
C SER A 181 -18.04 15.12 -18.37
N ILE A 182 -16.70 15.15 -18.46
CA ILE A 182 -15.84 13.98 -18.25
C ILE A 182 -16.03 13.42 -16.84
N ARG A 183 -16.04 14.29 -15.83
CA ARG A 183 -16.33 13.92 -14.44
C ARG A 183 -17.70 13.26 -14.32
N GLY A 184 -18.74 13.85 -14.88
CA GLY A 184 -20.10 13.29 -14.84
C GLY A 184 -20.20 11.92 -15.51
N ILE A 185 -19.56 11.73 -16.68
CA ILE A 185 -19.55 10.44 -17.39
C ILE A 185 -18.80 9.38 -16.58
N HIS A 186 -17.67 9.74 -15.97
CA HIS A 186 -16.90 8.82 -15.13
C HIS A 186 -17.68 8.42 -13.88
N ALA A 187 -18.30 9.37 -13.18
CA ALA A 187 -19.13 9.08 -12.01
C ALA A 187 -20.30 8.15 -12.36
N ASP A 188 -20.97 8.38 -13.50
CA ASP A 188 -22.05 7.52 -13.99
C ASP A 188 -21.57 6.10 -14.28
N TRP A 189 -20.38 5.93 -14.88
CA TRP A 189 -19.77 4.61 -15.05
C TRP A 189 -19.57 3.90 -13.72
N LEU A 190 -18.92 4.56 -12.77
CA LEU A 190 -18.54 3.97 -11.48
C LEU A 190 -19.75 3.59 -10.61
N MET A 191 -20.82 4.36 -10.69
CA MET A 191 -21.99 4.24 -9.81
C MET A 191 -23.14 3.42 -10.42
N THR A 192 -23.10 3.12 -11.71
CA THR A 192 -24.18 2.36 -12.36
C THR A 192 -23.98 0.86 -12.21
N ALA A 193 -24.97 0.18 -11.63
CA ALA A 193 -25.03 -1.27 -11.54
C ALA A 193 -25.08 -1.93 -12.94
N ARG A 194 -24.29 -2.99 -13.15
CA ARG A 194 -24.20 -3.65 -14.46
C ARG A 194 -24.50 -5.14 -14.37
N GLN A 195 -25.23 -5.67 -15.35
CA GLN A 195 -25.54 -7.12 -15.40
C GLN A 195 -24.30 -7.99 -15.63
N ASP A 196 -23.33 -7.51 -16.42
CA ASP A 196 -22.07 -8.22 -16.66
C ASP A 196 -21.15 -8.25 -15.42
N LEU A 197 -21.43 -7.42 -14.41
CA LEU A 197 -20.84 -7.45 -13.07
C LEU A 197 -21.82 -8.01 -12.01
N LEU A 198 -22.73 -8.90 -12.40
CA LEU A 198 -23.73 -9.53 -11.50
C LEU A 198 -24.61 -8.53 -10.73
N GLY A 199 -24.84 -7.35 -11.27
CA GLY A 199 -25.63 -6.28 -10.66
C GLY A 199 -24.83 -5.34 -9.76
N HIS A 200 -23.51 -5.54 -9.60
CA HIS A 200 -22.64 -4.59 -8.93
C HIS A 200 -22.26 -3.43 -9.85
N SER A 201 -21.92 -2.28 -9.27
CA SER A 201 -21.30 -1.20 -10.02
C SER A 201 -19.79 -1.41 -10.13
N PRO A 202 -19.11 -0.82 -11.14
CA PRO A 202 -17.65 -0.85 -11.24
C PRO A 202 -16.95 -0.43 -9.95
N ARG A 203 -17.45 0.62 -9.27
CA ARG A 203 -16.90 1.06 -7.99
C ARG A 203 -16.98 -0.01 -6.91
N THR A 204 -18.13 -0.68 -6.75
CA THR A 204 -18.27 -1.76 -5.78
C THR A 204 -17.25 -2.87 -6.06
N VAL A 205 -17.04 -3.22 -7.32
CA VAL A 205 -16.08 -4.26 -7.72
C VAL A 205 -14.63 -3.83 -7.47
N LEU A 206 -14.28 -2.58 -7.79
CA LEU A 206 -12.94 -2.02 -7.58
C LEU A 206 -12.56 -1.91 -6.11
N LEU A 207 -13.51 -1.56 -5.24
CA LEU A 207 -13.21 -1.37 -3.81
C LEU A 207 -13.39 -2.63 -2.98
N CYS A 208 -14.06 -3.66 -3.52
CA CYS A 208 -14.26 -4.93 -2.82
C CYS A 208 -12.91 -5.58 -2.54
N HIS A 209 -12.65 -5.90 -1.28
CA HIS A 209 -11.41 -6.51 -0.78
C HIS A 209 -10.15 -5.64 -0.91
N ARG A 210 -10.24 -4.36 -1.27
CA ARG A 210 -9.05 -3.51 -1.52
C ARG A 210 -8.08 -3.48 -0.35
N ASN A 211 -8.58 -3.17 0.85
CA ASN A 211 -7.75 -3.09 2.05
C ASN A 211 -7.05 -4.42 2.36
N GLN A 212 -7.68 -5.55 2.03
CA GLN A 212 -7.10 -6.88 2.22
C GLN A 212 -5.94 -7.13 1.24
N ILE A 213 -6.06 -6.64 0.00
CA ILE A 213 -4.98 -6.70 -0.99
C ILE A 213 -3.80 -5.86 -0.54
N ASP A 214 -4.06 -4.62 -0.14
CA ASP A 214 -3.04 -3.69 0.35
C ASP A 214 -2.31 -4.27 1.57
N GLN A 215 -3.05 -4.90 2.49
CA GLN A 215 -2.48 -5.54 3.68
C GLN A 215 -1.58 -6.74 3.33
N ASP A 216 -1.98 -7.63 2.40
CA ASP A 216 -1.10 -8.75 2.00
C ASP A 216 0.19 -8.25 1.32
N ILE A 217 0.09 -7.19 0.50
CA ILE A 217 1.26 -6.56 -0.14
C ILE A 217 2.16 -5.93 0.92
N GLN A 218 1.61 -5.21 1.90
CA GLN A 218 2.36 -4.66 3.01
C GLN A 218 3.10 -5.75 3.80
N HIS A 219 2.44 -6.87 4.08
CA HIS A 219 3.08 -8.03 4.72
C HIS A 219 4.19 -8.65 3.86
N ARG A 220 4.05 -8.63 2.53
CA ARG A 220 5.14 -9.05 1.63
C ARG A 220 6.30 -8.06 1.62
N SER A 221 6.04 -6.76 1.74
CA SER A 221 7.08 -5.73 1.91
C SER A 221 7.87 -5.98 3.19
N GLU A 222 7.18 -6.16 4.32
CA GLU A 222 7.80 -6.48 5.61
C GLU A 222 8.61 -7.77 5.56
N GLN A 223 8.04 -8.80 4.94
CA GLN A 223 8.73 -10.07 4.74
C GLN A 223 10.03 -9.89 3.95
N TRP A 224 9.99 -9.18 2.82
CA TRP A 224 11.17 -8.93 2.00
C TRP A 224 12.22 -8.16 2.80
N SER A 225 11.85 -7.08 3.48
CA SER A 225 12.76 -6.29 4.31
C SER A 225 13.49 -7.14 5.35
N MET A 226 12.79 -8.09 5.98
CA MET A 226 13.36 -8.93 7.02
C MET A 226 14.22 -10.09 6.49
N GLN A 227 13.83 -10.71 5.37
CA GLN A 227 14.55 -11.87 4.82
C GLN A 227 15.62 -11.51 3.79
N GLY A 228 15.61 -10.29 3.26
CA GLY A 228 16.59 -9.76 2.30
C GLY A 228 16.36 -10.19 0.85
N PHE A 229 15.27 -10.90 0.54
CA PHE A 229 14.90 -11.29 -0.83
C PHE A 229 13.38 -11.27 -1.01
N ALA A 230 12.93 -11.09 -2.24
CA ALA A 230 11.51 -11.00 -2.56
C ALA A 230 10.76 -12.31 -2.21
N PRO A 231 9.56 -12.23 -1.62
CA PRO A 231 8.72 -13.39 -1.38
C PRO A 231 8.25 -14.00 -2.71
N LEU A 232 7.70 -15.22 -2.64
CA LEU A 232 7.09 -15.84 -3.82
C LEU A 232 5.80 -15.11 -4.21
N ALA A 233 5.70 -14.79 -5.50
CA ALA A 233 4.50 -14.26 -6.14
C ALA A 233 3.37 -15.30 -6.19
N LEU A 234 2.13 -14.81 -6.32
CA LEU A 234 1.01 -15.67 -6.67
C LEU A 234 1.19 -16.28 -8.06
N ASN A 235 0.68 -17.50 -8.23
CA ASN A 235 0.66 -18.17 -9.53
C ASN A 235 -0.31 -17.45 -10.47
N VAL A 236 0.13 -17.14 -11.70
CA VAL A 236 -0.72 -16.49 -12.72
C VAL A 236 -1.94 -17.32 -13.16
N ASN A 237 -1.95 -18.61 -12.82
CA ASN A 237 -3.08 -19.50 -13.06
C ASN A 237 -4.00 -19.65 -11.85
N SER A 238 -3.66 -19.07 -10.69
CA SER A 238 -4.52 -19.13 -9.50
C SER A 238 -5.77 -18.29 -9.70
N ALA A 239 -6.86 -18.69 -9.02
CA ALA A 239 -8.10 -17.92 -9.03
C ALA A 239 -7.89 -16.51 -8.46
N ALA A 240 -7.06 -16.37 -7.41
CA ALA A 240 -6.72 -15.09 -6.80
C ALA A 240 -6.09 -14.09 -7.80
N TYR A 241 -5.19 -14.56 -8.69
CA TYR A 241 -4.58 -13.70 -9.70
C TYR A 241 -5.54 -13.37 -10.86
N GLN A 242 -6.39 -14.32 -11.25
CA GLN A 242 -7.30 -14.16 -12.40
C GLN A 242 -8.56 -13.36 -12.06
N PHE A 243 -9.11 -13.57 -10.87
CA PHE A 243 -10.43 -13.10 -10.44
C PHE A 243 -10.42 -12.35 -9.11
N GLY A 244 -9.27 -12.25 -8.43
CA GLY A 244 -9.16 -11.50 -7.18
C GLY A 244 -9.46 -10.00 -7.38
N GLY A 245 -9.68 -9.32 -6.25
CA GLY A 245 -10.00 -7.90 -6.20
C GLY A 245 -8.88 -6.99 -6.72
N TYR A 246 -9.00 -5.71 -6.37
CA TYR A 246 -8.08 -4.64 -6.79
C TYR A 246 -7.48 -3.99 -5.55
N GLY A 247 -6.17 -3.78 -5.53
CA GLY A 247 -5.53 -2.98 -4.49
C GLY A 247 -5.58 -1.50 -4.84
N THR A 248 -5.01 -0.67 -3.98
CA THR A 248 -5.03 0.78 -4.15
C THR A 248 -4.30 1.22 -5.42
N THR A 249 -3.25 0.52 -5.84
CA THR A 249 -2.47 0.87 -7.04
C THR A 249 -3.28 0.66 -8.31
N GLU A 250 -3.90 -0.52 -8.50
CA GLU A 250 -4.71 -0.77 -9.69
C GLU A 250 -5.93 0.16 -9.74
N VAL A 251 -6.54 0.48 -8.60
CA VAL A 251 -7.66 1.44 -8.53
C VAL A 251 -7.24 2.86 -8.95
N ALA A 252 -6.10 3.36 -8.45
CA ALA A 252 -5.58 4.67 -8.82
C ALA A 252 -5.25 4.74 -10.32
N LEU A 253 -4.52 3.74 -10.84
CA LEU A 253 -4.18 3.66 -12.26
C LEU A 253 -5.42 3.49 -13.15
N TYR A 254 -6.44 2.77 -12.68
CA TYR A 254 -7.71 2.64 -13.38
C TYR A 254 -8.41 3.99 -13.53
N PHE A 255 -8.45 4.78 -12.46
CA PHE A 255 -9.03 6.12 -12.48
C PHE A 255 -8.33 7.01 -13.51
N ASP A 256 -7.00 7.05 -13.51
CA ASP A 256 -6.21 7.86 -14.45
C ASP A 256 -6.36 7.42 -15.90
N LEU A 257 -6.42 6.10 -16.13
CA LEU A 257 -6.69 5.54 -17.44
C LEU A 257 -8.07 5.97 -17.96
N MET A 258 -9.11 5.87 -17.12
CA MET A 258 -10.47 6.24 -17.51
C MET A 258 -10.56 7.72 -17.86
N ARG A 259 -9.91 8.60 -17.09
CA ARG A 259 -9.82 10.04 -17.39
C ARG A 259 -9.09 10.29 -18.70
N SER A 260 -7.95 9.65 -18.91
CA SER A 260 -7.16 9.78 -20.14
C SER A 260 -7.92 9.30 -21.39
N LEU A 261 -8.71 8.21 -21.26
CA LEU A 261 -9.55 7.71 -22.35
C LEU A 261 -10.73 8.61 -22.66
N LEU A 262 -11.38 9.19 -21.64
CA LEU A 262 -12.46 10.16 -21.84
C LEU A 262 -11.94 11.42 -22.54
N ASP A 263 -10.76 11.91 -22.16
CA ASP A 263 -10.10 13.02 -22.82
C ASP A 263 -9.78 12.72 -24.29
N GLU A 264 -9.12 11.58 -24.56
CA GLU A 264 -8.81 11.15 -25.92
C GLU A 264 -10.07 10.99 -26.78
N ALA A 265 -11.14 10.43 -26.21
CA ALA A 265 -12.40 10.27 -26.89
C ALA A 265 -12.99 11.64 -27.27
N TRP A 266 -12.95 12.60 -26.35
CA TRP A 266 -13.46 13.94 -26.54
C TRP A 266 -12.73 14.67 -27.67
N ASP A 267 -11.39 14.62 -27.67
CA ASP A 267 -10.55 15.24 -28.70
C ASP A 267 -10.83 14.67 -30.09
N ARG A 268 -11.05 13.35 -30.18
CA ARG A 268 -11.42 12.69 -31.45
C ARG A 268 -12.78 13.13 -31.96
N VAL A 269 -13.79 13.19 -31.10
CA VAL A 269 -15.15 13.58 -31.49
C VAL A 269 -15.18 15.04 -31.95
N ILE A 270 -14.50 15.96 -31.25
CA ILE A 270 -14.32 17.34 -31.72
C ILE A 270 -13.54 17.38 -33.04
N GLY A 271 -12.56 16.49 -33.20
CA GLY A 271 -11.81 16.28 -34.44
C GLY A 271 -12.64 15.73 -35.62
N GLY A 272 -13.92 15.42 -35.42
CA GLY A 272 -14.86 14.97 -36.45
C GLY A 272 -15.13 13.47 -36.48
N GLU A 273 -14.61 12.71 -35.52
CA GLU A 273 -14.96 11.30 -35.32
C GLU A 273 -16.44 11.18 -34.93
N SER A 274 -17.23 10.45 -35.70
CA SER A 274 -18.68 10.28 -35.47
C SER A 274 -19.14 8.82 -35.42
N SER A 275 -18.21 7.88 -35.63
CA SER A 275 -18.49 6.44 -35.65
C SER A 275 -18.11 5.82 -34.32
N CYS A 276 -19.08 5.24 -33.61
CA CYS A 276 -18.85 4.57 -32.33
C CYS A 276 -17.83 3.43 -32.47
N ASP A 277 -18.01 2.53 -33.45
CA ASP A 277 -17.10 1.38 -33.66
C ASP A 277 -15.65 1.80 -33.90
N LEU A 278 -15.44 2.87 -34.67
CA LEU A 278 -14.10 3.37 -34.99
C LEU A 278 -13.47 4.04 -33.77
N LEU A 279 -14.27 4.79 -33.00
CA LEU A 279 -13.81 5.39 -31.75
C LEU A 279 -13.40 4.31 -30.73
N VAL A 280 -14.19 3.23 -30.60
CA VAL A 280 -13.85 2.10 -29.71
C VAL A 280 -12.54 1.44 -30.12
N GLU A 281 -12.30 1.20 -31.42
CA GLU A 281 -11.03 0.66 -31.91
C GLU A 281 -9.85 1.56 -31.55
N ARG A 282 -10.00 2.88 -31.75
CA ARG A 282 -8.96 3.87 -31.42
C ARG A 282 -8.69 3.98 -29.93
N LEU A 283 -9.73 3.94 -29.10
CA LEU A 283 -9.57 3.96 -27.65
C LEU A 283 -8.91 2.68 -27.15
N ALA A 284 -9.12 1.52 -27.79
CA ALA A 284 -8.40 0.29 -27.47
C ALA A 284 -6.90 0.43 -27.77
N GLU A 285 -6.54 0.95 -28.94
CA GLU A 285 -5.13 1.23 -29.29
C GLU A 285 -4.48 2.21 -28.31
N TYR A 286 -5.20 3.28 -27.93
CA TYR A 286 -4.71 4.27 -26.98
C TYR A 286 -4.54 3.69 -25.57
N ARG A 287 -5.52 2.93 -25.08
CA ARG A 287 -5.46 2.23 -23.78
C ARG A 287 -4.19 1.37 -23.68
N ASP A 288 -3.94 0.56 -24.71
CA ASP A 288 -2.80 -0.36 -24.70
C ASP A 288 -1.47 0.39 -24.74
N GLN A 289 -1.39 1.52 -25.45
CA GLN A 289 -0.22 2.40 -25.44
C GLN A 289 -0.02 3.10 -24.10
N TRP A 290 -1.11 3.55 -23.46
CA TRP A 290 -1.07 4.19 -22.16
C TRP A 290 -0.60 3.22 -21.07
N LEU A 291 -1.14 1.99 -21.06
CA LEU A 291 -0.75 0.95 -20.09
C LEU A 291 0.71 0.51 -20.25
N ALA A 292 1.28 0.64 -21.44
CA ALA A 292 2.67 0.32 -21.72
C ALA A 292 3.66 1.43 -21.33
N GLN A 293 3.17 2.58 -20.83
CA GLN A 293 4.00 3.69 -20.38
C GLN A 293 4.02 3.76 -18.85
N PRO A 294 5.08 4.34 -18.25
CA PRO A 294 5.05 4.70 -16.83
C PRO A 294 3.95 5.72 -16.51
N PRO A 295 3.51 5.79 -15.24
CA PRO A 295 2.62 6.83 -14.77
C PRO A 295 3.19 8.24 -15.03
N LYS A 296 2.30 9.23 -15.20
CA LYS A 296 2.66 10.59 -15.68
C LYS A 296 3.56 11.37 -14.73
N ASP A 297 3.53 11.07 -13.45
CA ASP A 297 4.37 11.67 -12.41
C ASP A 297 5.83 11.19 -12.51
N GLY A 298 6.13 10.18 -13.33
CA GLY A 298 7.47 9.66 -13.56
C GLY A 298 8.10 9.05 -12.31
N SER A 299 7.28 8.71 -11.31
CA SER A 299 7.72 8.23 -9.99
C SER A 299 8.34 6.83 -10.06
N CYS A 300 8.14 6.09 -11.16
CA CYS A 300 8.75 4.79 -11.38
C CYS A 300 9.20 4.56 -12.83
N GLY A 301 10.27 3.79 -13.03
CA GLY A 301 10.69 3.30 -14.35
C GLY A 301 9.79 2.22 -14.97
N GLN A 302 8.84 1.67 -14.19
CA GLN A 302 7.93 0.60 -14.63
C GLN A 302 6.70 1.15 -15.34
N SER A 303 6.15 0.37 -16.28
CA SER A 303 4.88 0.68 -16.93
C SER A 303 3.68 0.49 -16.02
N CYS A 304 2.58 1.19 -16.28
CA CYS A 304 1.31 0.99 -15.56
C CYS A 304 0.87 -0.48 -15.56
N ASN A 305 1.08 -1.20 -16.66
CA ASN A 305 0.76 -2.62 -16.74
C ASN A 305 1.63 -3.47 -15.79
N GLU A 306 2.92 -3.19 -15.68
CA GLU A 306 3.80 -3.91 -14.75
C GLU A 306 3.42 -3.67 -13.28
N LEU A 307 3.00 -2.45 -12.94
CA LEU A 307 2.50 -2.13 -11.60
C LEU A 307 1.22 -2.93 -11.27
N ILE A 308 0.26 -2.94 -12.20
CA ILE A 308 -0.99 -3.71 -12.07
C ILE A 308 -0.68 -5.20 -11.92
N GLU A 309 0.21 -5.74 -12.76
CA GLU A 309 0.60 -7.15 -12.69
C GLU A 309 1.30 -7.52 -11.38
N SER A 310 2.14 -6.62 -10.83
CA SER A 310 2.76 -6.82 -9.52
C SER A 310 1.72 -6.87 -8.40
N GLU A 311 0.74 -5.97 -8.41
CA GLU A 311 -0.35 -5.96 -7.42
C GLU A 311 -1.19 -7.24 -7.51
N ARG A 312 -1.54 -7.69 -8.72
CA ARG A 312 -2.25 -8.96 -8.96
C ARG A 312 -1.48 -10.18 -8.48
N GLN A 313 -0.15 -10.11 -8.53
CA GLN A 313 0.76 -11.15 -8.01
C GLN A 313 0.97 -11.05 -6.50
N ARG A 314 0.39 -10.04 -5.83
CA ARG A 314 0.64 -9.67 -4.41
C ARG A 314 2.11 -9.44 -4.13
N MET A 315 2.79 -8.81 -5.09
CA MET A 315 4.19 -8.48 -5.01
C MET A 315 4.37 -6.98 -4.79
N PRO A 316 5.11 -6.59 -3.75
CA PRO A 316 5.41 -5.19 -3.54
C PRO A 316 6.38 -4.72 -4.62
N VAL A 317 6.18 -3.48 -5.05
CA VAL A 317 7.01 -2.85 -6.08
C VAL A 317 8.13 -2.09 -5.39
N THR A 318 9.37 -2.34 -5.80
CA THR A 318 10.51 -1.58 -5.28
C THR A 318 10.77 -0.35 -6.12
N SER A 319 11.09 0.77 -5.47
CA SER A 319 11.70 1.91 -6.16
C SER A 319 13.02 1.45 -6.79
N ASP A 320 13.26 1.85 -8.04
CA ASP A 320 14.54 1.63 -8.73
C ASP A 320 15.63 2.58 -8.22
N GLY A 321 15.33 3.39 -7.19
CA GLY A 321 16.24 4.38 -6.63
C GLY A 321 16.53 5.48 -7.65
N MET A 322 15.58 5.77 -8.55
CA MET A 322 15.72 6.86 -9.51
C MET A 322 16.23 8.09 -8.77
N GLU A 323 17.40 8.59 -9.20
CA GLU A 323 18.07 9.73 -8.58
C GLU A 323 17.07 10.88 -8.51
N LEU A 324 16.56 11.15 -7.31
CA LEU A 324 15.92 12.41 -6.99
C LEU A 324 17.03 13.47 -7.16
N ASP A 325 17.16 14.01 -8.37
CA ASP A 325 18.07 15.09 -8.77
C ASP A 325 17.59 16.42 -8.17
N CYS A 326 17.59 16.40 -6.85
CA CYS A 326 16.91 17.27 -5.95
C CYS A 326 17.97 17.50 -4.89
N ASP A 327 18.62 18.68 -4.84
CA ASP A 327 19.59 19.05 -3.80
C ASP A 327 18.97 19.06 -2.38
N CYS A 328 17.85 18.37 -2.15
CA CYS A 328 17.23 18.20 -0.86
C CYS A 328 18.09 17.28 0.02
N PRO A 329 18.37 17.70 1.27
CA PRO A 329 19.03 16.86 2.27
C PRO A 329 18.36 15.49 2.50
N ILE A 330 17.05 15.37 2.27
CA ILE A 330 16.28 14.12 2.43
C ILE A 330 16.51 13.20 1.22
N CYS A 331 16.40 13.73 -0.01
CA CYS A 331 16.73 13.02 -1.25
C CYS A 331 18.15 12.44 -1.18
N GLN A 332 19.11 13.21 -0.67
CA GLN A 332 20.50 12.75 -0.47
C GLN A 332 20.62 11.72 0.65
N ALA A 333 19.92 11.89 1.78
CA ALA A 333 19.91 10.90 2.83
C ALA A 333 19.37 9.55 2.32
N GLU A 334 18.36 9.57 1.47
CA GLU A 334 17.83 8.38 0.79
C GLU A 334 18.85 7.74 -0.15
N ALA A 335 19.44 8.51 -1.08
CA ALA A 335 20.48 8.02 -1.98
C ALA A 335 21.70 7.43 -1.24
N ASP A 336 21.97 7.97 -0.05
CA ASP A 336 23.05 7.56 0.84
C ASP A 336 22.73 6.31 1.69
N GLY A 337 21.53 5.72 1.56
CA GLY A 337 21.09 4.55 2.33
C GLY A 337 20.69 4.84 3.78
N ALA A 338 20.37 6.09 4.12
CA ALA A 338 20.05 6.49 5.51
C ALA A 338 18.78 5.84 6.07
N PHE A 339 17.87 5.39 5.19
CA PHE A 339 16.64 4.72 5.56
C PHE A 339 16.79 3.19 5.66
N GLY A 340 18.04 2.68 5.56
CA GLY A 340 18.40 1.27 5.73
C GLY A 340 18.88 0.61 4.43
N ASP A 341 19.51 -0.56 4.56
CA ASP A 341 19.99 -1.38 3.43
C ASP A 341 18.89 -2.24 2.78
N GLY A 342 17.63 -2.01 3.18
CA GLY A 342 16.46 -2.75 2.71
C GLY A 342 15.89 -2.19 1.41
N PRO A 343 15.05 -2.96 0.70
CA PRO A 343 14.31 -2.44 -0.44
C PRO A 343 13.39 -1.28 -0.02
N MET A 344 13.37 -0.21 -0.81
CA MET A 344 12.37 0.84 -0.71
C MET A 344 11.17 0.45 -1.55
N PHE A 345 9.96 0.53 -0.97
CA PHE A 345 8.74 0.15 -1.65
C PHE A 345 7.95 1.36 -2.13
N MET A 346 7.42 1.27 -3.33
CA MET A 346 6.52 2.27 -3.89
C MET A 346 5.08 1.91 -3.57
N VAL A 347 4.30 2.92 -3.20
CA VAL A 347 2.88 2.80 -2.89
C VAL A 347 2.15 3.98 -3.53
N PHE A 348 1.08 3.67 -4.25
CA PHE A 348 0.11 4.68 -4.68
C PHE A 348 -0.93 4.82 -3.56
N ASP A 349 -1.22 6.05 -3.14
CA ASP A 349 -2.17 6.32 -2.05
C ASP A 349 -3.58 6.67 -2.57
N GLY A 350 -3.70 6.97 -3.87
CA GLY A 350 -4.95 7.43 -4.48
C GLY A 350 -5.41 8.80 -4.00
N HIS A 351 -4.54 9.62 -3.39
CA HIS A 351 -4.93 10.91 -2.81
C HIS A 351 -5.63 11.84 -3.81
N HIS A 352 -5.18 11.83 -5.07
CA HIS A 352 -5.77 12.63 -6.13
C HIS A 352 -7.23 12.27 -6.47
N LEU A 353 -7.70 11.07 -6.12
CA LEU A 353 -9.11 10.69 -6.24
C LEU A 353 -9.97 11.43 -5.22
N GLU A 354 -9.47 11.59 -3.99
CA GLU A 354 -10.19 12.28 -2.91
C GLU A 354 -10.33 13.79 -3.18
N LEU A 355 -9.42 14.37 -3.98
CA LEU A 355 -9.50 15.76 -4.41
C LEU A 355 -10.73 16.07 -5.29
N GLU A 356 -11.40 15.06 -5.84
CA GLU A 356 -12.64 15.25 -6.62
C GLU A 356 -13.84 15.62 -5.74
N ASP A 357 -13.75 15.43 -4.41
CA ASP A 357 -14.81 15.72 -3.43
C ASP A 357 -16.18 15.11 -3.82
N GLU A 358 -16.16 13.85 -4.23
CA GLU A 358 -17.38 13.12 -4.62
C GLU A 358 -17.27 11.64 -4.29
N PHE A 359 -18.33 11.10 -3.70
CA PHE A 359 -18.40 9.70 -3.30
C PHE A 359 -18.07 8.71 -4.43
N ALA A 360 -18.40 9.06 -5.68
CA ALA A 360 -18.11 8.21 -6.83
C ALA A 360 -16.62 7.91 -6.98
N PHE A 361 -15.75 8.85 -6.60
CA PHE A 361 -14.29 8.75 -6.72
C PHE A 361 -13.59 8.45 -5.41
N SER A 362 -14.27 8.64 -4.27
CA SER A 362 -13.69 8.29 -2.99
C SER A 362 -13.37 6.80 -2.87
N MET A 363 -12.27 6.52 -2.19
CA MET A 363 -11.76 5.22 -1.79
C MET A 363 -12.58 4.58 -0.65
N THR A 364 -13.49 5.30 -0.03
CA THR A 364 -14.26 4.76 1.11
C THR A 364 -15.41 3.86 0.63
N GLU A 365 -15.43 2.57 0.98
CA GLU A 365 -16.37 1.59 0.39
C GLU A 365 -17.85 2.02 0.46
N SER A 366 -18.30 2.57 1.59
CA SER A 366 -19.71 2.91 1.82
C SER A 366 -19.95 4.42 1.83
N ARG A 367 -21.12 4.83 1.34
CA ARG A 367 -21.55 6.24 1.34
C ARG A 367 -21.65 6.79 2.77
N GLU A 368 -22.12 5.98 3.71
CA GLU A 368 -22.27 6.38 5.11
C GLU A 368 -20.92 6.65 5.78
N ALA A 369 -19.89 5.86 5.45
CA ALA A 369 -18.53 6.10 5.96
C ALA A 369 -17.93 7.36 5.33
N TRP A 370 -18.07 7.54 4.01
CA TRP A 370 -17.61 8.76 3.33
C TRP A 370 -18.28 10.02 3.88
N GLU A 371 -19.61 10.02 4.05
CA GLU A 371 -20.34 11.17 4.61
C GLU A 371 -19.88 11.51 6.04
N ARG A 372 -19.47 10.50 6.82
CA ARG A 372 -18.91 10.66 8.16
C ARG A 372 -17.52 11.26 8.12
N GLU A 373 -16.62 10.72 7.30
CA GLU A 373 -15.26 11.26 7.09
C GLU A 373 -15.32 12.71 6.62
N GLN A 374 -16.20 13.03 5.69
CA GLN A 374 -16.41 14.40 5.21
C GLN A 374 -16.95 15.33 6.31
N ALA A 375 -17.80 14.83 7.21
CA ALA A 375 -18.27 15.60 8.36
C ALA A 375 -17.16 15.83 9.39
N GLU A 376 -16.34 14.82 9.66
CA GLU A 376 -15.18 14.91 10.54
C GLU A 376 -14.13 15.86 9.98
N PHE A 377 -13.82 15.78 8.68
CA PHE A 377 -12.91 16.68 7.99
C PHE A 377 -13.40 18.13 8.05
N ARG A 378 -14.69 18.38 7.77
CA ARG A 378 -15.26 19.73 7.92
C ARG A 378 -15.15 20.27 9.35
N CYS A 379 -15.48 19.44 10.35
CA CYS A 379 -15.34 19.82 11.76
C CYS A 379 -13.88 20.12 12.14
N TYR A 380 -12.95 19.31 11.65
CA TYR A 380 -11.52 19.50 11.87
C TYR A 380 -11.01 20.77 11.17
N SER A 381 -11.40 21.00 9.92
CA SER A 381 -11.06 22.21 9.16
C SER A 381 -11.59 23.45 9.87
N GLU A 382 -12.87 23.46 10.27
CA GLU A 382 -13.45 24.57 11.05
C GLU A 382 -12.68 24.82 12.35
N LYS A 383 -12.25 23.76 13.05
CA LYS A 383 -11.44 23.87 14.25
C LYS A 383 -10.05 24.45 13.94
N MET A 384 -9.40 24.00 12.87
CA MET A 384 -8.10 24.51 12.46
C MET A 384 -8.17 25.97 12.02
N ASP A 385 -9.20 26.36 11.27
CA ASP A 385 -9.47 27.75 10.90
C ASP A 385 -9.70 28.62 12.15
N CYS A 386 -10.41 28.11 13.16
CA CYS A 386 -10.57 28.81 14.44
C CYS A 386 -9.23 28.97 15.17
N LEU A 387 -8.41 27.93 15.25
CA LEU A 387 -7.10 27.96 15.91
C LEU A 387 -6.14 28.90 15.18
N GLN A 388 -6.14 28.87 13.84
CA GLN A 388 -5.36 29.78 13.03
C GLN A 388 -5.81 31.23 13.23
N ALA A 389 -7.12 31.49 13.28
CA ALA A 389 -7.65 32.83 13.57
C ALA A 389 -7.33 33.30 15.01
N GLU A 390 -7.21 32.37 15.97
CA GLU A 390 -6.75 32.65 17.34
C GLU A 390 -5.25 32.94 17.40
N GLN A 391 -4.43 32.31 16.57
CA GLN A 391 -2.99 32.56 16.44
C GLN A 391 -2.67 33.83 15.64
N GLU A 392 -3.47 34.15 14.61
CA GLU A 392 -3.39 35.40 13.84
C GLU A 392 -3.96 36.61 14.60
N ALA A 393 -4.59 36.39 15.76
CA ALA A 393 -4.95 37.47 16.68
C ALA A 393 -3.66 38.10 17.25
N PRO A 394 -3.58 39.44 17.41
CA PRO A 394 -2.34 40.09 17.85
C PRO A 394 -2.04 39.75 19.31
N GLY A 395 -1.30 38.66 19.53
CA GLY A 395 -0.97 38.13 20.84
C GLY A 395 -0.01 36.95 20.78
N ASP A 396 1.25 37.25 21.12
CA ASP A 396 2.40 36.39 21.41
C ASP A 396 3.36 35.97 20.28
N GLU A 397 4.62 36.25 20.60
CA GLU A 397 5.85 36.33 19.83
C GLU A 397 6.46 34.93 19.59
N LEU A 398 5.66 33.99 19.09
CA LEU A 398 6.07 32.60 18.78
C LEU A 398 5.48 32.11 17.44
N ASP A 399 5.48 32.97 16.42
CA ASP A 399 5.30 32.51 15.05
C ASP A 399 6.43 31.52 14.72
N SER A 400 6.06 30.33 14.23
CA SER A 400 7.03 29.40 13.65
C SER A 400 7.85 30.15 12.59
N VAL A 401 9.18 30.10 12.71
CA VAL A 401 10.06 30.65 11.68
C VAL A 401 9.99 29.84 10.38
N TRP A 402 9.37 28.66 10.41
CA TRP A 402 9.18 27.74 9.28
C TRP A 402 7.78 27.87 8.70
N THR A 403 7.69 27.88 7.36
CA THR A 403 6.48 28.10 6.59
C THR A 403 5.89 26.80 6.04
N SER A 404 6.75 25.84 5.66
CA SER A 404 6.34 24.59 5.00
C SER A 404 6.79 23.32 5.74
N SER A 405 7.77 23.45 6.62
CA SER A 405 8.31 22.36 7.43
C SER A 405 7.66 22.35 8.81
N SER A 406 7.19 21.17 9.22
CA SER A 406 6.69 20.92 10.57
C SER A 406 7.32 19.63 11.10
N VAL A 407 7.85 19.71 12.31
CA VAL A 407 8.49 18.59 13.00
C VAL A 407 8.03 18.61 14.46
N ASP A 408 7.47 17.50 14.93
CA ASP A 408 7.08 17.32 16.33
C ASP A 408 8.33 17.00 17.17
N TRP A 409 9.12 18.03 17.46
CA TRP A 409 10.34 17.93 18.24
C TRP A 409 10.12 17.38 19.65
N ASP A 410 8.98 17.71 20.26
CA ASP A 410 8.65 17.25 21.62
C ASP A 410 8.48 15.73 21.62
N SER A 411 7.76 15.18 20.64
CA SER A 411 7.62 13.72 20.47
C SER A 411 8.96 13.05 20.18
N ILE A 412 9.75 13.58 19.26
CA ILE A 412 11.05 13.00 18.85
C ILE A 412 12.04 12.98 20.02
N LEU A 413 12.08 14.05 20.83
CA LEU A 413 13.01 14.17 21.95
C LEU A 413 12.51 13.46 23.21
N ALA A 414 11.19 13.35 23.42
CA ALA A 414 10.60 12.70 24.59
C ALA A 414 10.58 11.16 24.51
N THR A 415 10.49 10.59 23.31
CA THR A 415 10.32 9.14 23.12
C THR A 415 11.62 8.33 23.21
N GLY A 416 12.80 8.98 23.31
CA GLY A 416 14.08 8.27 23.28
C GLY A 416 14.32 7.59 21.94
N CYS A 417 13.80 8.17 20.85
CA CYS A 417 13.99 7.70 19.48
C CYS A 417 15.48 7.41 19.18
N PRO A 418 15.78 6.46 18.28
CA PRO A 418 17.16 6.21 17.85
C PRO A 418 17.85 7.52 17.42
N PRO A 419 19.13 7.74 17.77
CA PRO A 419 19.85 8.96 17.45
C PRO A 419 19.79 9.35 15.97
N LEU A 420 19.71 8.35 15.07
CA LEU A 420 19.54 8.57 13.63
C LEU A 420 18.22 9.27 13.28
N SER A 421 17.10 8.94 13.93
CA SER A 421 15.80 9.57 13.67
C SER A 421 15.81 11.05 14.07
N ALA A 422 16.44 11.39 15.20
CA ALA A 422 16.60 12.78 15.63
C ALA A 422 17.51 13.57 14.68
N LYS A 423 18.59 12.95 14.16
CA LYS A 423 19.45 13.56 13.13
C LYS A 423 18.71 13.75 11.80
N LEU A 424 17.88 12.79 11.39
CA LEU A 424 17.05 12.90 10.17
C LEU A 424 15.99 14.00 10.28
N ALA A 425 15.43 14.22 11.47
CA ALA A 425 14.44 15.26 11.71
C ALA A 425 14.94 16.68 11.38
N ILE A 426 16.25 16.93 11.52
CA ILE A 426 16.88 18.21 11.11
C ILE A 426 16.81 18.41 9.59
N GLY A 427 16.77 17.32 8.81
CA GLY A 427 16.71 17.38 7.35
C GLY A 427 15.46 18.07 6.79
N PHE A 428 14.33 18.04 7.51
CA PHE A 428 13.07 18.66 7.07
C PHE A 428 13.11 20.21 7.04
N PRO A 429 13.42 20.91 8.15
CA PRO A 429 13.61 22.36 8.10
C PRO A 429 14.83 22.75 7.25
N LEU A 430 15.85 21.90 7.17
CA LEU A 430 16.99 22.13 6.28
C LEU A 430 16.59 22.13 4.80
N ALA A 431 15.67 21.26 4.40
CA ALA A 431 15.14 21.22 3.03
C ALA A 431 14.41 22.52 2.64
N GLU A 432 13.58 23.06 3.54
CA GLU A 432 12.94 24.37 3.33
C GLU A 432 13.99 25.49 3.18
N LEU A 433 15.03 25.48 4.04
CA LEU A 433 16.13 26.45 3.94
C LEU A 433 16.89 26.34 2.61
N VAL A 434 17.12 25.12 2.12
CA VAL A 434 17.76 24.86 0.82
C VAL A 434 16.91 25.37 -0.34
N THR A 435 15.60 25.08 -0.36
CA THR A 435 14.68 25.60 -1.38
C THR A 435 14.74 27.13 -1.44
N GLU A 436 14.73 27.78 -0.29
CA GLU A 436 14.82 29.22 -0.22
C GLU A 436 16.16 29.81 -0.67
N LEU A 437 17.26 29.11 -0.37
CA LEU A 437 18.58 29.47 -0.88
C LEU A 437 18.65 29.32 -2.39
N GLN A 438 18.09 28.25 -2.97
CA GLN A 438 18.08 28.04 -4.42
C GLN A 438 17.26 29.11 -5.17
N GLU A 439 16.17 29.61 -4.58
CA GLU A 439 15.39 30.70 -5.17
C GLU A 439 16.14 32.05 -5.18
N ARG A 440 17.10 32.23 -4.27
CA ARG A 440 17.77 33.53 -4.01
C ARG A 440 19.20 33.58 -4.53
N ALA A 441 19.93 32.48 -4.44
CA ALA A 441 21.34 32.40 -4.76
C ALA A 441 21.56 32.29 -6.28
N THR A 442 22.60 32.97 -6.78
CA THR A 442 23.01 32.87 -8.19
C THR A 442 23.90 31.65 -8.47
N ASP A 443 24.41 30.98 -7.43
CA ASP A 443 25.19 29.75 -7.53
C ASP A 443 24.81 28.74 -6.41
N SER A 444 25.16 27.46 -6.61
CA SER A 444 24.82 26.37 -5.69
C SER A 444 25.75 26.28 -4.46
N SER A 445 26.74 27.16 -4.32
CA SER A 445 27.88 26.93 -3.41
C SER A 445 27.48 26.86 -1.92
N SER A 446 26.53 27.70 -1.49
CA SER A 446 26.02 27.67 -0.11
C SER A 446 25.13 26.44 0.15
N THR A 447 24.37 26.01 -0.86
CA THR A 447 23.53 24.81 -0.81
C THR A 447 24.37 23.55 -0.73
N ASP A 448 25.40 23.44 -1.58
CA ASP A 448 26.34 22.31 -1.61
C ASP A 448 27.09 22.17 -0.27
N ALA A 449 27.57 23.29 0.28
CA ALA A 449 28.26 23.31 1.56
C ALA A 449 27.35 22.89 2.72
N LEU A 450 26.12 23.39 2.74
CA LEU A 450 25.14 23.07 3.77
C LEU A 450 24.74 21.59 3.74
N ASN A 451 24.46 21.05 2.55
CA ASN A 451 24.14 19.65 2.34
C ASN A 451 25.31 18.73 2.73
N ALA A 452 26.54 19.07 2.34
CA ALA A 452 27.73 18.31 2.70
C ALA A 452 27.96 18.28 4.22
N ALA A 453 27.79 19.42 4.90
CA ALA A 453 27.93 19.51 6.35
C ALA A 453 26.88 18.67 7.08
N PHE A 454 25.61 18.77 6.66
CA PHE A 454 24.53 17.96 7.23
C PHE A 454 24.73 16.46 6.98
N SER A 455 25.14 16.08 5.78
CA SER A 455 25.41 14.68 5.44
C SER A 455 26.54 14.09 6.29
N THR A 456 27.59 14.88 6.55
CA THR A 456 28.68 14.51 7.46
C THR A 456 28.17 14.33 8.89
N PHE A 457 27.35 15.26 9.38
CA PHE A 457 26.76 15.20 10.72
C PHE A 457 25.86 13.97 10.91
N ARG A 458 25.00 13.68 9.92
CA ARG A 458 24.11 12.53 9.92
C ARG A 458 24.87 11.20 9.98
N ARG A 459 26.00 11.10 9.26
CA ARG A 459 26.82 9.89 9.15
C ARG A 459 27.79 9.67 10.32
N ALA A 460 27.98 10.66 11.17
CA ALA A 460 28.90 10.54 12.29
C ALA A 460 28.46 9.43 13.25
N ASP A 461 29.36 8.48 13.47
CA ASP A 461 29.16 7.22 14.20
C ASP A 461 29.81 7.22 15.60
N ASP A 462 30.59 8.26 15.91
CA ASP A 462 31.16 8.49 17.23
C ASP A 462 30.96 9.94 17.70
N SER A 463 31.07 10.17 19.01
CA SER A 463 30.79 11.46 19.62
C SER A 463 31.76 12.57 19.22
N VAL A 464 33.00 12.24 18.83
CA VAL A 464 34.00 13.23 18.39
C VAL A 464 33.71 13.65 16.95
N ALA A 465 33.42 12.69 16.08
CA ALA A 465 33.00 12.95 14.71
C ALA A 465 31.68 13.73 14.68
N GLU A 466 30.73 13.37 15.54
CA GLU A 466 29.42 14.03 15.63
C GLU A 466 29.55 15.49 16.08
N GLN A 467 30.37 15.74 17.10
CA GLN A 467 30.66 17.09 17.58
C GLN A 467 31.32 17.95 16.50
N SER A 468 32.36 17.42 15.82
CA SER A 468 33.05 18.14 14.76
C SER A 468 32.12 18.48 13.59
N ALA A 469 31.28 17.53 13.18
CA ALA A 469 30.35 17.73 12.07
C ALA A 469 29.20 18.68 12.43
N ALA A 470 28.74 18.68 13.68
CA ALA A 470 27.78 19.67 14.17
C ALA A 470 28.36 21.09 14.18
N GLU A 471 29.65 21.25 14.51
CA GLU A 471 30.35 22.53 14.43
C GLU A 471 30.46 23.04 12.98
N ASP A 472 30.79 22.15 12.03
CA ASP A 472 30.84 22.49 10.61
C ASP A 472 29.46 22.90 10.07
N LEU A 473 28.40 22.18 10.44
CA LEU A 473 27.02 22.54 10.08
C LEU A 473 26.60 23.89 10.66
N ARG A 474 27.00 24.18 11.91
CA ARG A 474 26.75 25.50 12.54
C ARG A 474 27.44 26.62 11.78
N ALA A 475 28.71 26.42 11.40
CA ALA A 475 29.47 27.41 10.65
C ALA A 475 28.82 27.72 9.29
N CYS A 476 28.28 26.71 8.60
CA CYS A 476 27.50 26.91 7.38
C CYS A 476 26.23 27.75 7.63
N LEU A 477 25.46 27.43 8.68
CA LEU A 477 24.25 28.18 9.04
C LEU A 477 24.54 29.64 9.44
N GLU A 478 25.66 29.89 10.14
CA GLU A 478 26.14 31.23 10.48
C GLU A 478 26.50 32.02 9.21
N GLN A 479 27.26 31.42 8.29
CA GLN A 479 27.62 32.05 7.02
C GLN A 479 26.39 32.39 6.17
N ILE A 480 25.38 31.51 6.15
CA ILE A 480 24.09 31.78 5.49
C ILE A 480 23.39 32.98 6.14
N ALA A 481 23.33 33.02 7.47
CA ALA A 481 22.70 34.12 8.21
C ALA A 481 23.41 35.47 8.00
N GLU A 482 24.74 35.46 7.86
CA GLU A 482 25.52 36.66 7.52
C GLU A 482 25.27 37.16 6.10
N THR A 483 25.08 36.23 5.16
CA THR A 483 24.91 36.54 3.73
C THR A 483 23.46 36.94 3.40
N TYR A 484 22.50 36.31 4.06
CA TYR A 484 21.06 36.45 3.83
C TYR A 484 20.35 36.84 5.14
N PRO A 485 20.24 38.15 5.45
CA PRO A 485 19.68 38.64 6.72
C PRO A 485 18.26 38.15 7.02
N GLU A 486 17.47 37.84 5.99
CA GLU A 486 16.13 37.28 6.10
C GLU A 486 16.10 35.82 6.60
N LEU A 487 17.20 35.08 6.46
CA LEU A 487 17.30 33.68 6.91
C LEU A 487 17.85 33.54 8.34
N VAL A 488 18.22 34.65 8.99
CA VAL A 488 18.82 34.66 10.35
C VAL A 488 17.98 33.89 11.37
N ALA A 489 16.66 34.12 11.37
CA ALA A 489 15.77 33.49 12.34
C ALA A 489 15.70 31.97 12.17
N ARG A 490 15.66 31.48 10.93
CA ARG A 490 15.66 30.05 10.58
C ARG A 490 17.00 29.38 10.85
N SER A 491 18.10 30.04 10.48
CA SER A 491 19.44 29.57 10.82
C SER A 491 19.63 29.44 12.34
N ALA A 492 19.14 30.41 13.12
CA ALA A 492 19.23 30.37 14.58
C ALA A 492 18.37 29.25 15.20
N ASP A 493 17.16 29.02 14.69
CA ASP A 493 16.32 27.91 15.14
C ASP A 493 16.98 26.55 14.83
N LEU A 494 17.45 26.33 13.60
CA LEU A 494 18.16 25.10 13.23
C LEU A 494 19.40 24.83 14.10
N GLN A 495 20.18 25.87 14.44
CA GLN A 495 21.32 25.73 15.36
C GLN A 495 20.88 25.31 16.76
N SER A 496 19.77 25.89 17.27
CA SER A 496 19.19 25.52 18.55
C SER A 496 18.71 24.06 18.57
N ARG A 497 18.06 23.61 17.48
CA ARG A 497 17.61 22.22 17.30
C ARG A 497 18.78 21.25 17.21
N LEU A 498 19.83 21.60 16.48
CA LEU A 498 21.06 20.83 16.43
C LEU A 498 21.66 20.63 17.83
N ASP A 499 21.75 21.71 18.63
CA ASP A 499 22.24 21.62 20.00
C ASP A 499 21.36 20.74 20.90
N GLU A 500 20.05 20.73 20.67
CA GLU A 500 19.10 19.91 21.41
C GLU A 500 19.24 18.42 21.10
N VAL A 501 19.39 18.08 19.81
CA VAL A 501 19.69 16.72 19.34
C VAL A 501 21.01 16.23 19.94
N MET A 502 22.07 17.04 19.88
CA MET A 502 23.38 16.71 20.47
C MET A 502 23.28 16.40 21.97
N ARG A 503 22.57 17.24 22.73
CA ARG A 503 22.35 17.03 24.18
C ARG A 503 21.54 15.77 24.49
N SER A 504 20.74 15.28 23.54
CA SER A 504 19.97 14.04 23.69
C SER A 504 20.82 12.79 23.41
N SER A 505 21.68 12.86 22.39
CA SER A 505 22.66 11.81 22.06
C SER A 505 23.62 11.53 23.21
N GLU A 506 24.14 12.59 23.86
CA GLU A 506 25.03 12.47 25.03
C GLU A 506 24.39 11.78 26.24
N ARG A 507 23.08 11.98 26.43
CA ARG A 507 22.31 11.38 27.52
C ARG A 507 21.98 9.91 27.30
N SER A 508 21.93 9.47 26.04
CA SER A 508 21.66 8.08 25.66
C SER A 508 22.91 7.18 25.68
N ASN A 509 24.11 7.79 25.63
CA ASN A 509 25.41 7.11 25.66
C ASN A 509 26.05 7.01 27.07
N GLN A 510 25.38 7.52 28.12
CA GLN A 510 25.73 7.35 29.54
C GLN A 510 24.88 6.26 30.17
#